data_AF-A0A4Q4U3A2-F1
#
_entry.id   AF-A0A4Q4U3A2-F1
#
_cell.length_a   1.000
_cell.length_b   1.000
_cell.length_c   1.000
_cell.angle_alpha   90.00
_cell.angle_beta   90.00
_cell.angle_gamma   90.00
#
_symmetry.space_group_name_H-M   'P 1'
#
loop_
_entity.id
_entity.type
_entity.pdbx_description
1 polymer ?
#
loop_
_entity_poly.entity_id
_entity_poly.type
_entity_poly.pdbx_seq_one_letter_code
_entity_poly.pdbx_strand_id
1 'polypeptide(L)'
;MIYKVVRSKDPSGLISKKLIGWKPSSRYEATDRAWNGDGWECYICHRVFTTRHGLNQHLSSPVHQQNLYHCPNRCGREFTSLAGVMNHLESESCGFTRFEKVQNGIRNIVRGDRLIGF
;
A
#
# COMPACT_ATOMS: atom_id res chain seq x y z
N MET A 1 -0.57 -12.02 -11.01
CA MET A 1 -0.87 -10.95 -10.03
C MET A 1 0.38 -10.62 -9.24
N ILE A 2 0.78 -9.35 -9.20
CA ILE A 2 2.05 -8.88 -8.60
C ILE A 2 2.29 -9.35 -7.15
N TYR A 3 1.22 -9.48 -6.35
CA TYR A 3 1.31 -9.96 -4.95
C TYR A 3 1.99 -11.33 -4.79
N LYS A 4 1.69 -12.31 -5.65
CA LYS A 4 2.31 -13.65 -5.58
C LYS A 4 3.83 -13.58 -5.81
N VAL A 5 4.26 -12.68 -6.70
CA VAL A 5 5.69 -12.47 -7.02
C VAL A 5 6.40 -11.78 -5.85
N VAL A 6 5.80 -10.75 -5.26
CA VAL A 6 6.36 -10.11 -4.06
C VAL A 6 6.49 -11.12 -2.93
N ARG A 7 5.44 -11.92 -2.73
CA ARG A 7 5.41 -12.93 -1.68
C ARG A 7 6.49 -14.01 -1.83
N SER A 8 6.78 -14.44 -3.06
CA SER A 8 7.86 -15.41 -3.29
C SER A 8 9.25 -14.82 -3.05
N LYS A 9 9.40 -13.50 -3.17
CA LYS A 9 10.64 -12.75 -2.89
C LYS A 9 10.76 -12.27 -1.44
N ASP A 10 9.68 -12.34 -0.66
CA ASP A 10 9.61 -11.92 0.74
C ASP A 10 9.23 -13.09 1.67
N PRO A 11 10.09 -14.11 1.82
CA PRO A 11 9.79 -15.32 2.61
C PRO A 11 9.67 -15.03 4.11
N SER A 12 10.40 -14.03 4.62
CA SER A 12 10.33 -13.55 6.00
C SER A 12 9.03 -12.78 6.27
N GLY A 13 8.36 -12.27 5.24
CA GLY A 13 7.14 -11.46 5.39
C GLY A 13 7.44 -10.06 5.91
N LEU A 14 8.57 -9.47 5.52
CA LEU A 14 8.98 -8.14 5.92
C LEU A 14 8.03 -7.04 5.39
N ILE A 15 7.41 -7.28 4.24
CA ILE A 15 6.52 -6.31 3.57
C ILE A 15 5.17 -6.95 3.24
N SER A 16 5.16 -8.22 2.83
CA SER A 16 3.96 -8.96 2.43
C SER A 16 3.32 -9.68 3.61
N LYS A 17 1.99 -9.54 3.77
CA LYS A 17 1.27 -10.27 4.82
C LYS A 17 1.20 -11.77 4.52
N LYS A 18 1.29 -12.63 5.55
CA LYS A 18 1.06 -14.07 5.41
C LYS A 18 -0.45 -14.36 5.37
N LEU A 19 -1.11 -14.11 4.23
CA LEU A 19 -2.55 -14.36 4.10
C LEU A 19 -2.82 -15.86 3.86
N ILE A 20 -3.50 -16.51 4.81
CA ILE A 20 -3.90 -17.93 4.76
C ILE A 20 -4.93 -18.17 3.63
N GLY A 21 -5.71 -17.14 3.26
CA GLY A 21 -6.65 -17.17 2.13
C GLY A 21 -6.61 -15.88 1.33
N TRP A 22 -5.67 -15.76 0.39
CA TRP A 22 -5.71 -14.68 -0.60
C TRP A 22 -6.91 -14.91 -1.53
N LYS A 23 -7.86 -13.97 -1.54
CA LYS A 23 -8.93 -13.94 -2.53
C LYS A 23 -8.59 -12.85 -3.56
N PRO A 24 -8.75 -13.11 -4.87
CA PRO A 24 -8.60 -12.05 -5.86
C PRO A 24 -9.56 -10.91 -5.51
N SER A 25 -9.14 -9.67 -5.76
CA SER A 25 -10.00 -8.49 -5.58
C SER A 25 -11.26 -8.70 -6.41
N SER A 26 -12.37 -9.05 -5.77
CA SER A 26 -13.66 -9.15 -6.45
C SER A 26 -13.95 -7.79 -7.07
N ARG A 27 -14.20 -7.78 -8.38
CA ARG A 27 -14.59 -6.57 -9.08
C ARG A 27 -16.05 -6.36 -8.78
N TYR A 28 -16.35 -5.36 -7.96
CA TYR A 28 -17.73 -4.99 -7.66
C TYR A 28 -18.24 -4.04 -8.74
N GLU A 29 -19.48 -4.23 -9.16
CA GLU A 29 -20.14 -3.35 -10.11
C GLU A 29 -21.52 -2.97 -9.57
N ALA A 30 -21.87 -1.70 -9.71
CA ALA A 30 -23.17 -1.19 -9.30
C ALA A 30 -24.24 -1.69 -10.27
N THR A 31 -25.22 -2.41 -9.71
CA THR A 31 -26.47 -2.75 -10.39
C THR A 31 -27.57 -1.77 -10.00
N ASP A 32 -28.69 -1.76 -10.71
CA ASP A 32 -29.83 -0.89 -10.41
C ASP A 32 -30.44 -1.12 -9.01
N ARG A 33 -30.13 -2.27 -8.38
CA ARG A 33 -30.47 -2.56 -6.97
C ARG A 33 -29.68 -1.74 -5.95
N ALA A 34 -28.63 -1.05 -6.38
CA ALA A 34 -27.88 -0.12 -5.53
C ALA A 34 -28.60 1.21 -5.30
N TRP A 35 -29.68 1.49 -6.04
CA TRP A 35 -30.53 2.65 -5.78
C TRP A 35 -31.46 2.38 -4.59
N ASN A 36 -31.37 3.19 -3.54
CA ASN A 36 -32.16 3.04 -2.32
C ASN A 36 -33.37 4.00 -2.23
N GLY A 37 -33.62 4.80 -3.28
CA GLY A 37 -34.67 5.82 -3.30
C GLY A 37 -34.16 7.25 -3.18
N ASP A 38 -32.97 7.45 -2.60
CA ASP A 38 -32.33 8.75 -2.41
C ASP A 38 -30.99 8.85 -3.18
N GLY A 39 -30.24 7.76 -3.23
CA GLY A 39 -28.96 7.70 -3.92
C GLY A 39 -28.48 6.30 -4.26
N TRP A 40 -27.28 6.24 -4.82
CA TRP A 40 -26.57 5.01 -5.15
C TRP A 40 -25.71 4.58 -3.95
N GLU A 41 -26.12 3.52 -3.26
CA GLU A 41 -25.48 3.05 -2.03
C GLU A 41 -24.46 1.93 -2.29
N CYS A 42 -23.30 2.05 -1.65
CA CYS A 42 -22.36 0.95 -1.53
C CYS A 42 -22.72 0.05 -0.36
N TYR A 43 -23.29 -1.13 -0.61
CA TYR A 43 -23.66 -2.07 0.47
C TYR A 43 -22.48 -2.72 1.23
N ILE A 44 -21.23 -2.39 0.88
CA ILE A 44 -20.05 -2.86 1.60
C ILE A 44 -19.70 -1.90 2.76
N CYS A 45 -19.94 -0.59 2.59
CA CYS A 45 -19.59 0.43 3.58
C CYS A 45 -20.69 1.47 3.85
N HIS A 46 -21.86 1.29 3.25
CA HIS A 46 -23.05 2.14 3.33
C HIS A 46 -22.84 3.60 2.91
N ARG A 47 -21.83 3.87 2.08
CA ARG A 47 -21.62 5.19 1.50
C ARG A 47 -22.58 5.43 0.34
N VAL A 48 -23.26 6.58 0.36
CA VAL A 48 -24.22 7.00 -0.69
C VAL A 48 -23.56 7.96 -1.67
N PHE A 49 -23.87 7.78 -2.95
CA PHE A 49 -23.39 8.58 -4.07
C PHE A 49 -24.57 9.13 -4.86
N THR A 50 -24.43 10.34 -5.41
CA THR A 50 -25.47 10.97 -6.23
C THR A 50 -25.63 10.32 -7.61
N THR A 51 -24.62 9.58 -8.08
CA THR A 51 -24.62 8.96 -9.42
C THR A 51 -24.11 7.52 -9.38
N ARG A 52 -24.65 6.66 -10.27
CA ARG A 52 -24.19 5.28 -10.48
C ARG A 52 -22.71 5.24 -10.85
N HIS A 53 -22.26 6.20 -11.66
CA HIS A 53 -20.87 6.32 -12.06
C HIS A 53 -19.96 6.58 -10.85
N GLY A 54 -20.37 7.47 -9.94
CA GLY A 54 -19.64 7.71 -8.68
C GLY A 54 -19.52 6.45 -7.82
N LEU A 55 -20.59 5.67 -7.70
CA LEU A 55 -20.55 4.39 -7.01
C LEU A 55 -19.61 3.39 -7.71
N ASN A 56 -19.65 3.28 -9.04
CA ASN A 56 -18.74 2.39 -9.79
C ASN A 56 -17.26 2.78 -9.65
N GLN A 57 -16.95 4.08 -9.62
CA GLN A 57 -15.58 4.54 -9.32
C GLN A 57 -15.17 4.17 -7.89
N HIS A 58 -16.07 4.32 -6.92
CA HIS A 58 -15.82 3.89 -5.54
C HIS A 58 -15.59 2.39 -5.42
N LEU A 59 -16.40 1.55 -6.09
CA LEU A 59 -16.25 0.10 -6.10
C LEU A 59 -14.97 -0.38 -6.81
N SER A 60 -14.47 0.41 -7.76
CA SER A 60 -13.19 0.16 -8.45
C SER A 60 -11.97 0.64 -7.65
N SER A 61 -12.19 1.46 -6.61
CA SER A 61 -11.13 1.97 -5.74
C SER A 61 -10.62 0.88 -4.79
N PRO A 62 -9.36 0.99 -4.31
CA PRO A 62 -8.81 0.08 -3.30
C PRO A 62 -9.51 0.10 -1.93
N VAL A 63 -10.53 0.94 -1.72
CA VAL A 63 -11.24 1.10 -0.44
C VAL A 63 -11.81 -0.21 0.15
N HIS A 64 -12.16 -1.18 -0.69
CA HIS A 64 -12.63 -2.50 -0.27
C HIS A 64 -11.63 -3.63 -0.53
N GLN A 65 -10.42 -3.29 -0.98
CA GLN A 65 -9.37 -4.26 -1.18
C GLN A 65 -8.73 -4.62 0.15
N GLN A 66 -8.38 -5.89 0.30
CA GLN A 66 -7.63 -6.33 1.46
C GLN A 66 -6.24 -5.70 1.46
N ASN A 67 -5.80 -5.21 2.63
CA ASN A 67 -4.42 -4.77 2.81
C ASN A 67 -3.48 -5.97 2.71
N LEU A 68 -2.77 -6.08 1.58
CA LEU A 68 -1.85 -7.16 1.27
C LEU A 68 -0.44 -6.91 1.83
N TYR A 69 -0.11 -5.65 2.10
CA TYR A 69 1.21 -5.20 2.49
C TYR A 69 1.16 -4.43 3.81
N HIS A 70 2.30 -4.35 4.48
CA HIS A 70 2.49 -3.56 5.68
C HIS A 70 3.84 -2.84 5.63
N CYS A 71 3.96 -1.76 6.39
CA CYS A 71 5.24 -1.09 6.53
C CYS A 71 6.22 -2.01 7.28
N PRO A 72 7.48 -2.16 6.81
CA PRO A 72 8.51 -2.92 7.50
C PRO A 72 8.94 -2.27 8.82
N ASN A 73 8.63 -0.99 9.05
CA ASN A 73 8.84 -0.35 10.35
C ASN A 73 7.65 -0.55 11.29
N ARG A 74 7.85 -0.37 12.60
CA ARG A 74 6.79 -0.43 13.63
C ARG A 74 5.80 0.73 13.61
N CYS A 75 5.50 1.32 12.45
CA CYS A 75 4.50 2.38 12.32
C CYS A 75 3.06 1.84 12.22
N GLY A 76 2.90 0.53 12.01
CA GLY A 76 1.58 -0.12 11.95
C GLY A 76 0.75 0.19 10.71
N ARG A 77 1.28 0.92 9.71
CA ARG A 77 0.55 1.21 8.47
C ARG A 77 0.48 0.00 7.57
N GLU A 78 -0.69 -0.15 6.94
CA GLU A 78 -1.00 -1.23 6.02
C GLU A 78 -1.48 -0.69 4.67
N PHE A 79 -1.26 -1.47 3.61
CA PHE A 79 -1.48 -1.02 2.25
C PHE A 79 -2.07 -2.12 1.38
N THR A 80 -2.94 -1.72 0.46
CA THR A 80 -3.53 -2.59 -0.56
C THR A 80 -2.60 -2.81 -1.76
N SER A 81 -1.65 -1.89 -1.99
CA SER A 81 -0.73 -1.91 -3.13
C SER A 81 0.73 -1.69 -2.71
N LEU A 82 1.66 -2.22 -3.52
CA LEU A 82 3.10 -1.95 -3.37
C LEU A 82 3.43 -0.46 -3.53
N ALA A 83 2.80 0.21 -4.50
CA ALA A 83 3.02 1.65 -4.72
C ALA A 83 2.69 2.47 -3.47
N GLY A 84 1.64 2.08 -2.72
CA GLY A 84 1.32 2.70 -1.44
C GLY A 84 2.42 2.53 -0.39
N VAL A 85 3.05 1.35 -0.34
CA VAL A 85 4.21 1.12 0.54
C VAL A 85 5.39 2.00 0.12
N MET A 86 5.74 2.01 -1.17
CA MET A 86 6.89 2.80 -1.66
C MET A 86 6.73 4.28 -1.38
N ASN A 87 5.58 4.86 -1.73
CA ASN A 87 5.28 6.27 -1.45
C ASN A 87 5.37 6.58 0.05
N HIS A 88 4.94 5.65 0.91
CA HIS A 88 5.04 5.82 2.37
C HIS A 88 6.47 5.81 2.91
N LEU A 89 7.35 5.01 2.30
CA LEU A 89 8.77 4.98 2.64
C LEU A 89 9.46 6.25 2.13
N GLU A 90 9.19 6.66 0.88
CA GLU A 90 9.76 7.86 0.25
C GLU A 90 9.35 9.15 0.96
N SER A 91 8.12 9.22 1.49
CA SER A 91 7.68 10.38 2.27
C SER A 91 8.29 10.44 3.68
N GLU A 92 9.18 9.50 4.02
CA GLU A 92 9.84 9.32 5.31
C GLU A 92 8.89 9.31 6.52
N SER A 93 7.60 9.11 6.28
CA SER A 93 6.56 9.33 7.30
C SER A 93 6.58 8.28 8.41
N CYS A 94 7.30 7.18 8.20
CA CYS A 94 7.61 6.21 9.25
C CYS A 94 9.07 6.22 9.71
N GLY A 95 9.95 7.05 9.14
CA GLY A 95 11.37 7.08 9.51
C GLY A 95 12.16 5.79 9.20
N PHE A 96 11.62 4.89 8.36
CA PHE A 96 12.31 3.67 7.93
C PHE A 96 13.57 4.00 7.11
N THR A 97 13.41 4.83 6.08
CA THR A 97 14.49 5.47 5.32
C THR A 97 14.65 6.88 5.84
N ARG A 98 15.23 7.06 7.02
CA ARG A 98 15.57 8.41 7.48
C ARG A 98 16.70 8.94 6.61
N PHE A 99 16.50 10.05 5.89
CA PHE A 99 17.53 10.69 5.07
C PHE A 99 18.86 10.84 5.83
N GLU A 100 18.78 11.16 7.12
CA GLU A 100 19.93 11.30 8.03
C GLU A 100 20.84 10.05 8.07
N LYS A 101 20.28 8.84 8.07
CA LYS A 101 21.07 7.60 8.06
C LYS A 101 21.77 7.37 6.72
N VAL A 102 21.08 7.70 5.62
CA VAL A 102 21.66 7.63 4.26
C VAL A 102 22.78 8.67 4.11
N GLN A 103 22.53 9.92 4.54
CA GLN A 103 23.51 10.99 4.57
C GLN A 103 24.74 10.63 5.41
N ASN A 104 24.55 10.05 6.59
CA ASN A 104 25.66 9.61 7.44
C ASN A 104 26.43 8.44 6.82
N GLY A 105 25.76 7.50 6.16
CA GLY A 105 26.39 6.45 5.37
C GLY A 105 27.26 7.02 4.24
N ILE A 106 26.71 7.94 3.45
CA ILE A 106 27.44 8.63 2.37
C ILE A 106 28.61 9.44 2.93
N ARG A 107 28.44 10.17 4.02
CA ARG A 107 29.53 10.91 4.68
C ARG A 107 30.66 10.00 5.13
N ASN A 108 30.35 8.81 5.64
CA ASN A 108 31.37 7.83 6.03
C ASN A 108 32.09 7.24 4.82
N ILE A 109 31.42 7.05 3.70
CA ILE A 109 32.04 6.61 2.44
C ILE A 109 32.95 7.71 1.88
N VAL A 110 32.46 8.95 1.79
CA VAL A 110 33.23 10.11 1.30
C VAL A 110 34.44 10.43 2.20
N ARG A 111 34.34 10.20 3.51
CA ARG A 111 35.47 10.35 4.45
C ARG A 111 36.41 9.15 4.47
N GLY A 112 35.94 7.96 4.13
CA GLY A 112 36.71 6.71 4.13
C GLY A 112 37.73 6.60 3.00
N ASP A 113 37.67 7.50 2.01
CA ASP A 113 38.56 7.52 0.84
C ASP A 113 39.77 8.46 1.00
N ARG A 114 40.23 8.70 2.24
CA ARG A 114 41.58 9.25 2.44
C ARG A 114 42.60 8.15 2.20
N LEU A 115 42.94 7.98 0.93
CA LEU A 115 44.15 7.31 0.47
C LEU A 115 45.32 7.70 1.38
N ILE A 116 45.99 6.68 1.91
CA ILE A 116 47.15 6.80 2.79
C ILE A 116 48.20 7.65 2.06
N GLY A 117 48.45 8.85 2.58
CA GLY A 117 49.50 9.74 2.08
C GLY A 117 50.83 9.38 2.74
N PHE A 118 51.77 8.95 1.88
CA PHE A 118 53.22 8.77 2.03
C PHE A 118 53.77 8.12 3.30
#